data_AF-A0A536HAQ5-F1
#
_entry.id   AF-A0A536HAQ5-F1
#
_cell.length_a   1.000
_cell.length_b   1.000
_cell.length_c   1.000
_cell.angle_alpha   90.00
_cell.angle_beta   90.00
_cell.angle_gamma   90.00
#
_symmetry.space_group_name_H-M   'P 1'
#
loop_
_entity.id
_entity.type
_entity.pdbx_description
1 polymer ?
#
loop_
_entity_poly.entity_id
_entity_poly.type
_entity_poly.pdbx_seq_one_letter_code
_entity_poly.pdbx_strand_id
1 'polypeptide(L)'
;MREPKRDPRGLPIGPGHVLYPILATLALTGILFGSIGHHPTEDMPESKTHPYFPDHIWPYPILAMVLLVTLGLLAVFGQPALQLGQAADPRVVAIPRPEWYFLSLFQFVKLGPALVTSILVPAGVVVGLIFWPLIDARLGPRLARRLGWSSWPVPKRNVITGTMWMAGLGIIGLLTLWAALVPQLCIPWFTNGPVCGG
;
A
#
# COMPACT_ATOMS: atom_id res chain seq x y z
N MET A 1 17.56 30.12 -17.92
CA MET A 1 16.69 28.94 -18.04
C MET A 1 15.44 29.38 -18.79
N ARG A 2 15.17 28.84 -19.98
CA ARG A 2 13.95 29.16 -20.73
C ARG A 2 12.84 28.26 -20.19
N GLU A 3 11.71 28.83 -19.79
CA GLU A 3 10.55 28.01 -19.43
C GLU A 3 10.14 27.13 -20.62
N PRO A 4 9.83 25.84 -20.39
CA PRO A 4 9.31 24.98 -21.45
C PRO A 4 7.97 25.54 -21.94
N LYS A 5 7.87 25.77 -23.25
CA LYS A 5 6.69 26.31 -23.92
C LYS A 5 5.50 25.37 -23.65
N ARG A 6 4.50 25.85 -22.91
CA ARG A 6 3.29 25.07 -22.56
C ARG A 6 2.57 24.64 -23.84
N ASP A 7 2.45 23.33 -24.06
CA ASP A 7 1.72 22.77 -25.20
C ASP A 7 0.23 23.17 -25.08
N PRO A 8 -0.34 23.93 -26.04
CA PRO A 8 -1.74 24.34 -26.01
C PRO A 8 -2.73 23.18 -26.15
N ARG A 9 -2.28 21.95 -26.43
CA ARG A 9 -3.12 20.74 -26.52
C ARG A 9 -3.02 19.84 -25.28
N GLY A 10 -2.24 20.21 -24.27
CA GLY A 10 -2.16 19.46 -23.03
C GLY A 10 -3.51 19.43 -22.31
N LEU A 11 -3.93 18.26 -21.82
CA LEU A 11 -5.06 18.16 -20.89
C LEU A 11 -4.84 19.16 -19.75
N PRO A 12 -5.87 19.94 -19.35
CA PRO A 12 -5.72 20.94 -18.29
C PRO A 12 -5.26 20.31 -16.97
N ILE A 13 -5.54 19.01 -16.77
CA ILE A 13 -5.13 18.21 -15.61
C ILE A 13 -4.33 17.00 -16.11
N GLY A 14 -3.00 17.06 -16.02
CA GLY A 14 -2.09 15.94 -16.30
C GLY A 14 -1.72 15.15 -15.03
N PRO A 15 -0.92 14.07 -15.12
CA PRO A 15 -0.51 13.24 -13.97
C PRO A 15 0.28 13.98 -12.88
N GLY A 16 1.00 15.06 -13.23
CA GLY A 16 1.75 15.89 -12.29
C GLY A 16 0.98 17.11 -11.76
N HIS A 17 -0.35 17.12 -11.85
CA HIS A 17 -1.14 18.30 -11.51
C HIS A 17 -1.18 18.53 -9.99
N VAL A 18 -0.93 19.78 -9.56
CA VAL A 18 -0.92 20.20 -8.14
C VAL A 18 -2.27 19.97 -7.43
N LEU A 19 -3.34 19.78 -8.20
CA LEU A 19 -4.66 19.45 -7.65
C LEU A 19 -4.66 18.12 -6.88
N TYR A 20 -3.89 17.11 -7.31
CA TYR A 20 -3.89 15.80 -6.63
C TYR A 20 -3.41 15.87 -5.18
N PRO A 21 -2.24 16.47 -4.85
CA PRO A 21 -1.83 16.58 -3.45
C PRO A 21 -2.78 17.46 -2.64
N ILE A 22 -3.41 18.49 -3.23
CA ILE A 22 -4.42 19.32 -2.54
C ILE A 22 -5.63 18.47 -2.15
N LEU A 23 -6.21 17.73 -3.10
CA LEU A 23 -7.35 16.85 -2.84
C LEU A 23 -7.01 15.75 -1.83
N ALA A 24 -5.82 15.15 -1.93
CA ALA A 24 -5.33 14.18 -0.98
C ALA A 24 -5.21 14.77 0.43
N THR A 25 -4.75 16.01 0.55
CA THR A 25 -4.61 16.71 1.83
C THR A 25 -5.97 17.02 2.43
N LEU A 26 -6.92 17.53 1.63
CA LEU A 26 -8.29 17.78 2.08
C LEU A 26 -8.98 16.50 2.56
N ALA A 27 -8.82 15.40 1.81
CA ALA A 27 -9.34 14.09 2.21
C ALA A 27 -8.70 13.62 3.53
N LEU A 28 -7.37 13.76 3.66
CA LEU A 28 -6.65 13.38 4.87
C LEU A 28 -7.07 14.21 6.08
N THR A 29 -7.29 15.53 5.92
CA THR A 29 -7.82 16.39 6.98
C THR A 29 -9.20 15.91 7.44
N GLY A 30 -10.08 15.57 6.50
CA GLY A 30 -11.39 14.99 6.83
C GLY A 30 -11.29 13.65 7.55
N ILE A 31 -10.30 12.82 7.23
CA ILE A 31 -10.07 11.54 7.90
C ILE A 31 -9.48 11.73 9.31
N LEU A 32 -8.53 12.66 9.49
CA LEU A 32 -7.84 12.84 10.76
C LEU A 32 -8.65 13.65 11.78
N PHE A 33 -9.35 14.69 11.32
CA PHE A 33 -10.10 15.61 12.18
C PHE A 33 -11.61 15.47 12.05
N GLY A 34 -12.10 14.64 11.13
CA GLY A 34 -13.52 14.31 11.07
C GLY A 34 -13.96 13.55 12.31
N SER A 35 -15.22 13.71 12.69
CA SER A 35 -15.84 12.95 13.76
C SER A 35 -16.03 11.49 13.31
N ILE A 36 -14.97 10.68 13.41
CA ILE A 36 -15.02 9.27 13.04
C ILE A 36 -15.43 8.44 14.25
N GLY A 37 -16.74 8.37 14.47
CA GLY A 37 -17.38 7.34 15.29
C GLY A 37 -16.84 7.18 16.72
N HIS A 38 -17.01 5.97 17.24
CA HIS A 38 -16.63 5.56 18.60
C HIS A 38 -15.13 5.31 18.68
N HIS A 39 -14.40 6.11 19.45
CA HIS A 39 -12.97 5.88 19.63
C HIS A 39 -12.72 4.73 20.62
N PRO A 40 -11.81 3.78 20.34
CA PRO A 40 -11.52 2.69 21.28
C PRO A 40 -11.10 3.13 22.68
N THR A 41 -10.64 4.37 22.82
CA THR A 41 -10.25 5.00 24.09
C THR A 41 -11.45 5.35 24.98
N GLU A 42 -12.66 5.50 24.42
CA GLU A 42 -13.88 5.81 25.18
C GLU A 42 -14.31 4.63 26.07
N ASP A 43 -14.01 3.40 25.65
CA ASP A 43 -14.29 2.18 26.43
C ASP A 43 -13.16 1.80 27.40
N MET A 44 -12.05 2.54 27.39
CA MET A 44 -10.88 2.21 28.20
C MET A 44 -11.04 2.77 29.62
N PRO A 45 -10.75 1.97 30.66
CA PRO A 45 -10.75 2.50 32.03
C PRO A 45 -9.67 3.58 32.15
N GLU A 46 -9.96 4.66 32.90
CA GLU A 46 -9.06 5.81 33.03
C GLU A 46 -7.65 5.41 33.47
N SER A 47 -7.50 4.36 34.28
CA SER A 47 -6.21 3.81 34.72
C SER A 47 -5.31 3.27 33.59
N LYS A 48 -5.87 3.05 32.40
CA LYS A 48 -5.14 2.63 31.19
C LYS A 48 -5.00 3.75 30.16
N THR A 49 -5.44 4.96 30.49
CA THR A 49 -5.30 6.15 29.65
C THR A 49 -4.24 7.07 30.23
N HIS A 50 -3.60 7.85 29.35
CA HIS A 50 -2.64 8.89 29.74
C HIS A 50 -3.01 10.19 29.03
N PRO A 51 -2.68 11.35 29.60
CA PRO A 51 -2.89 12.63 28.94
C PRO A 51 -2.22 12.70 27.58
N TYR A 52 -2.87 13.35 26.61
CA TYR A 52 -2.30 13.56 25.29
C TYR A 52 -1.01 14.40 25.36
N PHE A 53 -1.02 15.48 26.12
CA PHE A 53 0.18 16.26 26.41
C PHE A 53 0.56 16.12 27.89
N PRO A 54 1.81 15.79 28.22
CA PRO A 54 2.96 15.69 27.32
C PRO A 54 3.25 14.25 26.81
N ASP A 55 2.66 13.24 27.45
CA ASP A 55 3.08 11.84 27.36
C ASP A 55 2.92 11.24 25.95
N HIS A 56 1.84 11.60 25.24
CA HIS A 56 1.62 11.11 23.88
C HIS A 56 2.42 11.89 22.83
N ILE A 57 2.73 13.17 23.08
CA ILE A 57 3.41 14.04 22.10
C ILE A 57 4.92 13.77 22.02
N TRP A 58 5.59 13.53 23.14
CA TRP A 58 7.06 13.44 23.20
C TRP A 58 7.72 12.39 22.27
N PRO A 59 7.11 11.22 22.02
CA PRO A 59 7.67 10.26 21.08
C PRO A 59 7.70 10.75 19.62
N TYR A 60 6.80 11.65 19.19
CA TYR A 60 6.70 12.03 17.78
C TYR A 60 7.92 12.80 17.25
N PRO A 61 8.48 13.82 17.94
CA PRO A 61 9.72 14.44 17.52
C PRO A 61 10.88 13.44 17.39
N ILE A 62 10.97 12.46 18.30
CA ILE A 62 12.01 11.42 18.26
C ILE A 62 11.82 10.56 17.01
N LEU A 63 10.59 10.09 16.75
CA LEU A 63 10.27 9.32 15.54
C LEU A 63 10.51 10.13 14.26
N ALA A 64 10.19 11.42 14.25
CA ALA A 64 10.46 12.31 13.12
C ALA A 64 11.97 12.46 12.87
N MET A 65 12.77 12.61 13.93
CA MET A 65 14.23 12.65 13.83
C MET A 65 14.80 11.33 13.33
N VAL A 66 14.32 10.18 13.84
CA VAL A 66 14.72 8.86 13.34
C VAL A 66 14.41 8.74 11.85
N LEU A 67 13.19 9.10 11.42
CA LEU A 67 12.79 9.07 10.01
C LEU A 67 13.69 9.96 9.15
N LEU A 68 13.96 11.20 9.58
CA LEU A 68 14.83 12.13 8.85
C LEU A 68 16.26 11.60 8.72
N VAL A 69 16.81 11.02 9.79
CA VAL A 69 18.13 10.38 9.75
C VAL A 69 18.11 9.19 8.80
N THR A 70 17.11 8.31 8.87
CA THR A 70 16.96 7.18 7.95
C THR A 70 16.88 7.63 6.49
N LEU A 71 16.07 8.65 6.19
CA LEU A 71 15.95 9.21 4.85
C LEU A 71 17.26 9.88 4.39
N GLY A 72 17.97 10.58 5.27
CA GLY A 72 19.27 11.16 4.99
C GLY A 72 20.32 10.10 4.67
N LEU A 73 20.39 9.03 5.46
CA LEU A 73 21.26 7.88 5.20
C LEU A 73 20.90 7.21 3.88
N LEU A 74 19.61 7.01 3.60
CA LEU A 74 19.13 6.45 2.35
C LEU A 74 19.49 7.36 1.16
N ALA A 75 19.42 8.68 1.33
CA ALA A 75 19.81 9.64 0.31
C ALA A 75 21.33 9.70 0.09
N VAL A 76 22.17 9.37 1.08
CA VAL A 76 23.63 9.36 0.89
C VAL A 76 24.10 8.01 0.33
N PHE A 77 23.59 6.91 0.88
CA PHE A 77 24.10 5.56 0.59
C PHE A 77 23.25 4.78 -0.41
N GLY A 78 21.96 5.12 -0.55
CA GLY A 78 21.01 4.43 -1.44
C GLY A 78 20.90 5.02 -2.84
N GLN A 79 21.73 6.01 -3.21
CA GLN A 79 21.66 6.71 -4.50
C GLN A 79 21.58 5.77 -5.72
N PRO A 80 22.37 4.69 -5.85
CA PRO A 80 22.28 3.80 -7.02
C PRO A 80 20.92 3.12 -7.17
N ALA A 81 20.18 2.93 -6.06
CA ALA A 81 18.86 2.30 -6.04
C ALA A 81 17.69 3.31 -6.09
N LEU A 82 17.98 4.61 -5.90
CA LEU A 82 16.99 5.70 -5.86
C LEU A 82 17.03 6.58 -7.11
N GLN A 83 17.95 6.32 -8.03
CA GLN A 83 17.99 7.01 -9.31
C GLN A 83 16.72 6.71 -10.09
N LEU A 84 16.01 7.79 -10.47
CA LEU A 84 14.91 7.72 -11.42
C LEU A 84 15.43 7.08 -12.72
N GLY A 85 14.58 6.27 -13.35
CA GLY A 85 14.90 5.64 -14.63
C GLY A 85 15.37 6.64 -15.69
N GLN A 86 16.08 6.13 -16.70
CA GLN A 86 16.52 6.95 -17.85
C GLN A 86 15.34 7.71 -18.44
N ALA A 87 15.59 8.95 -18.88
CA ALA A 87 14.58 9.73 -19.58
C ALA A 87 14.05 8.92 -20.77
N ALA A 88 12.72 8.92 -20.92
CA ALA A 88 12.07 8.13 -21.96
C ALA A 88 12.55 8.56 -23.36
N ASP A 89 13.33 7.70 -24.02
CA ASP A 89 13.67 7.86 -25.43
C ASP A 89 12.69 7.03 -26.28
N PRO A 90 11.83 7.65 -27.09
CA PRO A 90 10.87 6.93 -27.94
C PRO A 90 11.53 6.08 -29.03
N ARG A 91 12.85 6.21 -29.24
CA ARG A 91 13.62 5.41 -30.20
C ARG A 91 14.10 4.08 -29.62
N VAL A 92 14.06 3.93 -28.29
CA VAL A 92 14.55 2.74 -27.59
C VAL A 92 13.36 1.91 -27.13
N VAL A 93 13.30 0.66 -27.57
CA VAL A 93 12.34 -0.32 -27.03
C VAL A 93 12.93 -0.88 -25.73
N ALA A 94 12.61 -0.23 -24.62
CA ALA A 94 12.90 -0.74 -23.29
C ALA A 94 11.68 -1.49 -22.73
N ILE A 95 11.89 -2.63 -22.08
CA ILE A 95 10.83 -3.30 -21.32
C ILE A 95 10.57 -2.43 -20.09
N PRO A 96 9.38 -1.82 -19.93
CA PRO A 96 9.12 -0.91 -18.83
C PRO A 96 9.09 -1.70 -17.53
N ARG A 97 10.08 -1.47 -16.66
CA ARG A 97 10.04 -1.94 -15.28
C ARG A 97 9.56 -0.82 -14.37
N PRO A 98 8.57 -1.08 -13.50
CA PRO A 98 8.10 -0.08 -12.58
C PRO A 98 9.06 0.07 -11.39
N GLU A 99 8.83 1.13 -10.61
CA GLU A 99 9.55 1.39 -9.39
C GLU A 99 9.36 0.29 -8.33
N TRP A 100 10.29 0.21 -7.37
CA TRP A 100 10.38 -0.88 -6.40
C TRP A 100 9.08 -1.17 -5.62
N TYR A 101 8.31 -0.13 -5.31
CA TYR A 101 7.03 -0.22 -4.58
C TYR A 101 5.90 -0.83 -5.42
N PHE A 102 6.07 -0.94 -6.73
CA PHE A 102 5.12 -1.57 -7.66
C PHE A 102 5.61 -2.93 -8.20
N LEU A 103 6.83 -3.37 -7.85
CA LEU A 103 7.38 -4.64 -8.35
C LEU A 103 6.50 -5.84 -7.98
N SER A 104 5.97 -5.89 -6.76
CA SER A 104 5.08 -6.97 -6.31
C SER A 104 3.82 -7.07 -7.16
N LEU A 105 3.19 -5.94 -7.47
CA LEU A 105 2.00 -5.88 -8.33
C LEU A 105 2.34 -6.28 -9.76
N PHE A 106 3.47 -5.83 -10.28
CA PHE A 106 3.94 -6.21 -11.61
C PHE A 106 4.20 -7.71 -11.73
N GLN A 107 4.84 -8.34 -10.73
CA GLN A 107 4.99 -9.80 -10.71
C GLN A 107 3.65 -10.50 -10.57
N PHE A 108 2.78 -10.02 -9.70
CA PHE A 108 1.46 -10.59 -9.50
C PHE A 108 0.66 -10.65 -10.81
N VAL A 109 0.75 -9.60 -11.65
CA VAL A 109 0.08 -9.58 -12.96
C VAL A 109 0.56 -10.72 -13.88
N LYS A 110 1.86 -11.05 -13.87
CA LYS A 110 2.43 -12.13 -14.70
C LYS A 110 1.96 -13.53 -14.30
N LEU A 111 1.57 -13.73 -13.04
CA LEU A 111 1.18 -15.04 -12.51
C LEU A 111 -0.22 -15.51 -12.94
N GLY A 112 -1.01 -14.70 -13.63
CA GLY A 112 -2.37 -15.11 -14.00
C GLY A 112 -2.85 -14.52 -15.30
N PRO A 113 -4.06 -14.90 -15.73
CA PRO A 113 -4.68 -14.33 -16.90
C PRO A 113 -4.74 -12.80 -16.78
N ALA A 114 -4.28 -12.10 -17.81
CA ALA A 114 -4.07 -10.65 -17.75
C ALA A 114 -5.31 -9.90 -17.24
N LEU A 115 -6.51 -10.24 -17.72
CA LEU A 115 -7.77 -9.63 -17.27
C LEU A 115 -8.01 -9.81 -15.76
N VAL A 116 -7.72 -10.99 -15.22
CA VAL A 116 -7.99 -11.33 -13.83
C VAL A 116 -7.05 -10.58 -12.90
N THR A 117 -5.74 -10.66 -13.15
CA THR A 117 -4.71 -10.13 -12.24
C THR A 117 -4.54 -8.62 -12.35
N SER A 118 -4.78 -8.02 -13.52
CA SER A 118 -4.62 -6.57 -13.71
C SER A 118 -5.89 -5.75 -13.43
N ILE A 119 -7.08 -6.32 -13.63
CA ILE A 119 -8.34 -5.57 -13.51
C ILE A 119 -9.21 -6.16 -12.40
N LEU A 120 -9.58 -7.44 -12.49
CA LEU A 120 -10.61 -8.00 -11.60
C LEU A 120 -10.15 -8.08 -10.14
N VAL A 121 -8.91 -8.52 -9.89
CA VAL A 121 -8.38 -8.62 -8.53
C VAL A 121 -8.24 -7.23 -7.88
N PRO A 122 -7.56 -6.24 -8.48
CA PRO A 122 -7.47 -4.90 -7.88
C PRO A 122 -8.84 -4.25 -7.67
N ALA A 123 -9.74 -4.33 -8.66
CA ALA A 123 -11.09 -3.79 -8.53
C ALA A 123 -11.88 -4.49 -7.41
N GLY A 124 -11.77 -5.81 -7.31
CA GLY A 124 -12.38 -6.61 -6.25
C GLY A 124 -11.87 -6.24 -4.86
N VAL A 125 -10.57 -5.96 -4.71
CA VAL A 125 -9.98 -5.49 -3.44
C VAL A 125 -10.53 -4.11 -3.06
N VAL A 126 -10.55 -3.16 -3.99
CA VAL A 126 -11.06 -1.80 -3.72
C VAL A 126 -12.54 -1.84 -3.33
N VAL A 127 -13.37 -2.54 -4.12
CA VAL A 127 -14.79 -2.74 -3.82
C VAL A 127 -14.96 -3.46 -2.48
N GLY A 128 -14.17 -4.49 -2.23
CA GLY A 128 -14.18 -5.22 -0.96
C GLY A 128 -13.85 -4.34 0.25
N LEU A 129 -12.89 -3.42 0.13
CA LEU A 129 -12.54 -2.46 1.17
C LEU A 129 -13.63 -1.41 1.39
N ILE A 130 -14.24 -0.90 0.31
CA ILE A 130 -15.37 0.04 0.39
C ILE A 130 -16.56 -0.59 1.12
N PHE A 131 -16.88 -1.85 0.80
CA PHE A 131 -17.97 -2.58 1.43
C PHE A 131 -17.56 -3.33 2.70
N TRP A 132 -16.31 -3.21 3.15
CA TRP A 132 -15.80 -3.91 4.32
C TRP A 132 -16.66 -3.68 5.58
N PRO A 133 -17.11 -2.46 5.91
CA PRO A 133 -17.95 -2.25 7.09
C PRO A 133 -19.28 -3.03 7.04
N LEU A 134 -19.86 -3.19 5.85
CA LEU A 134 -21.11 -3.94 5.66
C LEU A 134 -20.88 -5.45 5.74
N ILE A 135 -19.76 -5.92 5.17
CA ILE A 135 -19.33 -7.32 5.24
C ILE A 135 -19.06 -7.68 6.71
N ASP A 136 -18.31 -6.84 7.41
CA ASP A 136 -17.97 -7.02 8.83
C ASP A 136 -19.23 -7.08 9.70
N ALA A 137 -20.15 -6.13 9.54
CA ALA A 137 -21.36 -6.06 10.34
C ALA A 137 -22.36 -7.21 10.09
N ARG A 138 -22.49 -7.69 8.85
CA ARG A 138 -23.53 -8.68 8.49
C ARG A 138 -23.00 -10.11 8.35
N LEU A 139 -21.86 -10.27 7.71
CA LEU A 139 -21.29 -11.57 7.36
C LEU A 139 -20.39 -12.11 8.47
N GLY A 140 -19.65 -11.22 9.14
CA GLY A 140 -18.77 -11.54 10.27
C GLY A 140 -19.45 -12.36 11.38
N PRO A 141 -20.53 -11.88 12.01
CA PRO A 141 -21.25 -12.62 13.06
C PRO A 141 -21.88 -13.94 12.56
N ARG A 142 -22.20 -14.04 11.27
CA ARG A 142 -22.74 -15.27 10.68
C ARG A 142 -21.66 -16.33 10.49
N LEU A 143 -20.48 -15.95 10.00
CA LEU A 143 -19.34 -16.85 9.91
C LEU A 143 -18.84 -17.26 11.30
N ALA A 144 -18.75 -16.32 12.24
CA ALA A 144 -18.35 -16.59 13.61
C ALA A 144 -19.21 -17.70 14.24
N ARG A 145 -20.54 -17.60 14.14
CA ARG A 145 -21.45 -18.65 14.61
C ARG A 145 -21.27 -19.99 13.92
N ARG A 146 -21.00 -20.00 12.60
CA ARG A 146 -20.77 -21.24 11.84
C ARG A 146 -19.43 -21.92 12.18
N LEU A 147 -18.40 -21.13 12.45
CA LEU A 147 -17.06 -21.61 12.79
C LEU A 147 -16.88 -21.84 14.30
N GLY A 148 -17.92 -21.63 15.11
CA GLY A 148 -17.90 -21.86 16.56
C GLY A 148 -17.16 -20.80 17.38
N TRP A 149 -17.00 -19.58 16.85
CA TRP A 149 -16.36 -18.47 17.57
C TRP A 149 -17.31 -17.86 18.60
N SER A 150 -16.80 -17.55 19.80
CA SER A 150 -17.62 -17.05 20.92
C SER A 150 -18.15 -15.64 20.71
N SER A 151 -17.45 -14.79 19.97
CA SER A 151 -17.88 -13.41 19.68
C SER A 151 -17.28 -12.88 18.38
N TRP A 152 -17.97 -11.90 17.78
CA TRP A 152 -17.50 -11.08 16.66
C TRP A 152 -17.61 -9.60 17.05
N PRO A 153 -16.60 -8.75 16.79
CA PRO A 153 -15.31 -9.05 16.17
C PRO A 153 -14.42 -9.92 17.06
N VAL A 154 -13.54 -10.73 16.43
CA VAL A 154 -12.77 -11.77 17.12
C VAL A 154 -11.87 -11.13 18.21
N PRO A 155 -11.94 -11.58 19.48
CA PRO A 155 -11.26 -10.92 20.58
C PRO A 155 -9.73 -11.08 20.51
N LYS A 156 -9.00 -9.95 20.63
CA LYS A 156 -7.56 -9.65 20.91
C LYS A 156 -6.43 -10.56 20.40
N ARG A 157 -6.72 -11.74 19.86
CA ARG A 157 -5.78 -12.82 19.51
C ARG A 157 -6.31 -13.58 18.30
N ASN A 158 -6.86 -12.86 17.32
CA ASN A 158 -7.27 -13.44 16.06
C ASN A 158 -6.04 -13.84 15.24
N VAL A 159 -5.52 -15.02 15.54
CA VAL A 159 -4.37 -15.59 14.84
C VAL A 159 -4.68 -15.73 13.36
N ILE A 160 -5.95 -15.95 12.96
CA ILE A 160 -6.33 -16.16 11.56
C ILE A 160 -6.23 -14.87 10.74
N THR A 161 -6.80 -13.76 11.21
CA THR A 161 -6.64 -12.49 10.49
C THR A 161 -5.20 -12.01 10.52
N GLY A 162 -4.50 -12.21 11.65
CA GLY A 162 -3.08 -11.89 11.77
C GLY A 162 -2.23 -12.70 10.78
N THR A 163 -2.43 -14.02 10.69
CA THR A 163 -1.70 -14.88 9.75
C THR A 163 -2.06 -14.56 8.31
N MET A 164 -3.32 -14.25 7.99
CA MET A 164 -3.71 -13.81 6.64
C MET A 164 -2.99 -12.51 6.25
N TRP A 165 -2.94 -11.52 7.14
CA TRP A 165 -2.20 -10.28 6.92
C TRP A 165 -0.70 -10.52 6.73
N MET A 166 -0.09 -11.31 7.62
CA MET A 166 1.33 -11.63 7.55
C MET A 166 1.67 -12.45 6.30
N ALA A 167 0.79 -13.36 5.88
CA ALA A 167 0.93 -14.10 4.63
C ALA A 167 0.85 -13.15 3.42
N GLY A 168 -0.09 -12.19 3.41
CA GLY A 168 -0.18 -11.17 2.37
C GLY A 168 1.09 -10.32 2.27
N LEU A 169 1.59 -9.82 3.39
CA LEU A 169 2.87 -9.09 3.44
C LEU A 169 4.05 -9.97 3.02
N GLY A 170 4.05 -11.23 3.44
CA GLY A 170 5.06 -12.22 3.04
C GLY A 170 5.06 -12.47 1.52
N ILE A 171 3.89 -12.57 0.90
CA ILE A 171 3.74 -12.70 -0.56
C ILE A 171 4.24 -11.43 -1.25
N ILE A 172 3.84 -10.24 -0.79
CA ILE A 172 4.31 -8.97 -1.34
C ILE A 172 5.84 -8.89 -1.26
N GLY A 173 6.41 -9.19 -0.08
CA GLY A 173 7.85 -9.21 0.14
C GLY A 173 8.56 -10.22 -0.76
N LEU A 174 8.05 -11.44 -0.86
CA LEU A 174 8.60 -12.49 -1.72
C LEU A 174 8.59 -12.09 -3.20
N LEU A 175 7.47 -11.55 -3.70
CA LEU A 175 7.35 -11.10 -5.08
C LEU A 175 8.30 -9.92 -5.38
N THR A 176 8.41 -8.96 -4.46
CA THR A 176 9.35 -7.85 -4.58
C THR A 176 10.80 -8.34 -4.59
N LEU A 177 11.17 -9.24 -3.66
CA LEU A 177 12.53 -9.77 -3.58
C LEU A 177 12.89 -10.63 -4.80
N TRP A 178 11.94 -11.43 -5.31
CA TRP A 178 12.15 -12.19 -6.54
C TRP A 178 12.39 -11.26 -7.74
N ALA A 179 11.58 -10.20 -7.88
CA ALA A 179 11.74 -9.21 -8.94
C ALA A 179 13.05 -8.40 -8.84
N ALA A 180 13.42 -8.02 -7.62
CA ALA A 180 14.54 -7.12 -7.36
C ALA A 180 15.89 -7.85 -7.35
N LEU A 181 15.98 -9.02 -6.71
CA LEU A 181 17.25 -9.70 -6.46
C LEU A 181 17.57 -10.79 -7.50
N VAL A 182 16.55 -11.46 -8.04
CA VAL A 182 16.76 -12.61 -8.93
C VAL A 182 15.86 -12.55 -10.18
N PRO A 183 15.95 -11.49 -11.00
CA PRO A 183 15.08 -11.30 -12.15
C PRO A 183 15.21 -12.41 -13.21
N GLN A 184 16.38 -13.04 -13.32
CA GLN A 184 16.64 -14.14 -14.25
C GLN A 184 16.02 -15.48 -13.82
N LEU A 185 15.54 -15.60 -12.58
CA LEU A 185 14.93 -16.84 -12.10
C LEU A 185 13.52 -16.96 -12.70
N CYS A 186 13.36 -17.95 -13.58
CA CYS A 186 12.08 -18.30 -14.19
C CYS A 186 11.52 -19.55 -13.52
N ILE A 187 10.29 -19.46 -13.02
CA ILE A 187 9.58 -20.56 -12.35
C ILE A 187 8.52 -21.08 -13.32
N PRO A 188 8.44 -22.41 -13.57
CA PRO A 188 7.38 -22.97 -14.39
C PRO A 188 6.03 -22.69 -13.72
N TRP A 189 5.14 -22.00 -14.43
CA TRP A 189 3.85 -21.59 -13.91
C TRP A 189 2.71 -22.11 -14.79
N PHE A 190 1.61 -22.49 -14.15
CA PHE A 190 0.56 -23.30 -14.76
C PHE A 190 -0.41 -22.51 -15.64
N THR A 191 -0.50 -21.19 -15.50
CA THR A 191 -1.44 -20.35 -16.28
C THR A 191 -0.84 -19.82 -17.57
N ASN A 192 0.40 -19.32 -17.52
CA ASN A 192 1.02 -18.53 -18.60
C ASN A 192 2.37 -19.11 -19.07
N GLY A 193 2.74 -20.32 -18.64
CA GLY A 193 4.07 -20.89 -18.88
C GLY A 193 5.12 -20.37 -17.87
N PRO A 194 6.42 -20.50 -18.16
CA PRO A 194 7.46 -20.06 -17.23
C PRO A 194 7.42 -18.54 -17.02
N VAL A 195 7.33 -18.11 -15.77
CA VAL A 195 7.31 -16.69 -15.37
C VAL A 195 8.65 -16.33 -14.76
N CYS A 196 9.29 -15.28 -15.28
CA CYS A 196 10.54 -14.76 -14.75
C CYS A 196 10.31 -13.52 -13.88
N GLY A 197 11.16 -13.35 -12.87
CA GLY A 197 11.17 -12.14 -12.04
C GLY A 197 11.51 -10.87 -12.82
N GLY A 198 12.09 -11.00 -14.02
CA GLY A 198 12.58 -9.89 -14.84
C GLY A 198 11.63 -9.38 -15.91
#